data_AF-A0A1I0FUE4-F1
#
_entry.id   AF-A0A1I0FUE4-F1
#
_cell.length_a   1.000
_cell.length_b   1.000
_cell.length_c   1.000
_cell.angle_alpha   90.00
_cell.angle_beta   90.00
_cell.angle_gamma   90.00
#
_symmetry.space_group_name_H-M   'P 1'
#
loop_
_entity.id
_entity.type
_entity.pdbx_description
1 polymer ?
#
loop_
_entity_poly.entity_id
_entity_poly.type
_entity_poly.pdbx_seq_one_letter_code
_entity_poly.pdbx_strand_id
1 'polypeptide(L)'
;MTNVVTPQRPWGLIAAAVAVLVFAAAVLTYAVLQVNEAEENRVDAVDEIAGVQTFGYAAGQEHVTTPVTYEQSPPVGGPHDGEWADCTGTVYDVPVRQENAVHSLEHGAVWITYDPAVVSGDALDTLTAFADESGRMVSPNPGQDSPISLQSWNHQLKVDSADDPRIEQFADFLTYNQEFYPEPGASCENPQFISDPLVVGDGSRGAGSMTTDAPTTPTAGAETGAP
;
A
#
# COMPACT_ATOMS: atom_id res chain seq x y z
N MET A 1 -45.77 51.59 -46.08
CA MET A 1 -45.85 50.87 -44.79
C MET A 1 -44.51 50.18 -44.58
N THR A 2 -43.68 50.70 -43.68
CA THR A 2 -42.40 50.09 -43.32
C THR A 2 -42.67 48.92 -42.38
N ASN A 3 -42.47 47.68 -42.86
CA ASN A 3 -42.49 46.50 -42.01
C ASN A 3 -41.26 46.54 -41.11
N VAL A 4 -41.45 46.91 -39.85
CA VAL A 4 -40.43 46.75 -38.82
C VAL A 4 -40.48 45.30 -38.37
N VAL A 5 -39.60 44.46 -38.92
CA VAL A 5 -39.39 43.09 -38.43
C VAL A 5 -38.69 43.20 -37.07
N THR A 6 -39.38 42.87 -36.00
CA THR A 6 -38.78 42.81 -34.67
C THR A 6 -37.85 41.59 -34.63
N PRO A 7 -36.55 41.74 -34.30
CA PRO A 7 -35.64 40.61 -34.27
C PRO A 7 -36.09 39.59 -33.22
N GLN A 8 -36.26 38.33 -33.62
CA GLN A 8 -36.58 37.25 -32.69
C GLN A 8 -35.38 37.02 -31.78
N ARG A 9 -35.59 37.10 -30.46
CA ARG A 9 -34.53 36.81 -29.48
C ARG A 9 -34.16 35.32 -29.58
N PRO A 10 -32.86 34.98 -29.65
CA PRO A 10 -32.41 33.61 -29.82
C PRO A 10 -32.45 32.84 -28.49
N TRP A 11 -33.64 32.67 -27.91
CA TRP A 11 -33.83 32.06 -26.59
C TRP A 11 -33.20 30.66 -26.47
N GLY A 12 -33.18 29.88 -27.56
CA GLY A 12 -32.50 28.59 -27.59
C GLY A 12 -30.99 28.68 -27.41
N LEU A 13 -30.33 29.66 -28.05
CA LEU A 13 -28.89 29.90 -27.87
C LEU A 13 -28.58 30.43 -26.47
N ILE A 14 -29.45 31.28 -25.92
CA ILE A 14 -29.30 31.79 -24.55
C ILE A 14 -29.43 30.64 -23.55
N ALA A 15 -30.44 29.77 -23.70
CA ALA A 15 -30.61 28.61 -22.84
C ALA A 15 -29.42 27.63 -22.93
N ALA A 16 -28.92 27.37 -24.13
CA ALA A 16 -27.74 26.53 -24.33
C ALA A 16 -26.49 27.14 -23.68
N ALA A 17 -26.25 28.44 -23.84
CA ALA A 17 -25.13 29.14 -23.22
C ALA A 17 -25.21 29.10 -21.69
N VAL A 18 -26.40 29.31 -21.11
CA VAL A 18 -26.62 29.20 -19.67
C VAL A 18 -26.37 27.78 -19.18
N ALA A 19 -26.84 26.75 -19.89
CA ALA A 19 -26.61 25.35 -19.51
C ALA A 19 -25.11 25.01 -19.49
N VAL A 20 -24.35 25.46 -20.49
CA VAL A 20 -22.89 25.27 -20.55
C VAL A 20 -22.20 25.99 -19.38
N LEU A 21 -22.60 27.22 -19.06
CA LEU A 21 -22.02 27.96 -17.94
C LEU A 21 -22.31 27.30 -16.59
N VAL A 22 -23.53 26.79 -16.39
CA VAL A 22 -23.89 26.05 -15.16
C VAL A 22 -23.10 24.75 -15.05
N PHE A 23 -22.98 24.00 -16.15
CA PHE A 23 -22.19 22.77 -16.17
C PHE A 23 -20.71 23.05 -15.88
N ALA A 24 -20.13 24.05 -16.54
CA ALA A 24 -18.74 24.46 -16.30
C ALA A 24 -18.52 24.90 -14.85
N ALA A 25 -19.44 25.69 -14.28
CA ALA A 25 -19.37 26.10 -12.88
C ALA A 25 -19.44 24.88 -11.94
N ALA A 26 -20.34 23.92 -12.19
CA ALA A 26 -20.44 22.71 -11.38
C ALA A 26 -19.17 21.85 -11.43
N VAL A 27 -18.59 21.65 -12.63
CA VAL A 27 -17.33 20.92 -12.79
C VAL A 27 -16.18 21.63 -12.09
N LEU A 28 -16.07 22.96 -12.22
CA LEU A 28 -15.03 23.75 -11.56
C LEU A 28 -15.19 23.72 -10.03
N THR A 29 -16.41 23.86 -9.51
CA THR A 29 -16.66 23.76 -8.06
C THR A 29 -16.29 22.38 -7.55
N TYR A 30 -16.69 21.31 -8.24
CA TYR A 30 -16.31 19.94 -7.88
C TYR A 30 -14.78 19.76 -7.85
N ALA A 31 -14.08 20.24 -8.88
CA ALA A 31 -12.62 20.16 -8.93
C ALA A 31 -11.94 20.94 -7.78
N VAL A 32 -12.46 22.12 -7.41
CA VAL A 32 -11.93 22.90 -6.27
C VAL A 32 -12.17 22.19 -4.95
N LEU A 33 -13.34 21.56 -4.75
CA LEU A 33 -13.60 20.79 -3.54
C LEU A 33 -12.65 19.60 -3.40
N GLN A 34 -12.44 18.85 -4.48
CA GLN A 34 -11.48 17.73 -4.48
C GLN A 34 -10.05 18.17 -4.17
N VAL A 35 -9.59 19.29 -4.74
CA VAL A 35 -8.25 19.82 -4.45
C VAL A 35 -8.12 20.26 -3.00
N ASN A 36 -9.14 20.93 -2.45
CA ASN A 36 -9.10 21.35 -1.05
C ASN A 36 -9.07 20.16 -0.09
N GLU A 37 -9.85 19.11 -0.37
CA GLU A 37 -9.87 17.89 0.44
C GLU A 37 -8.53 17.15 0.38
N ALA A 38 -7.92 17.04 -0.81
CA ALA A 38 -6.58 16.47 -0.97
C ALA A 38 -5.50 17.27 -0.22
N GLU A 39 -5.57 18.61 -0.23
CA GLU A 39 -4.64 19.46 0.52
C GLU A 39 -4.85 19.36 2.05
N GLU A 40 -6.10 19.20 2.50
CA GLU A 40 -6.40 18.99 3.93
C GLU A 40 -5.93 17.62 4.43
N ASN A 41 -5.96 16.59 3.57
CA ASN A 41 -5.47 15.25 3.88
C ASN A 41 -3.98 15.08 3.63
N ARG A 42 -3.29 16.07 3.06
CA ARG A 42 -1.85 15.98 2.83
C ARG A 42 -1.10 15.97 4.16
N VAL A 43 -0.19 15.01 4.31
CA VAL A 43 0.72 14.91 5.45
C VAL A 43 2.16 15.06 4.96
N ASP A 44 2.98 15.75 5.74
CA ASP A 44 4.40 16.00 5.44
C ASP A 44 5.33 15.21 6.38
N ALA A 45 4.80 14.59 7.43
CA ALA A 45 5.53 13.73 8.35
C ALA A 45 4.66 12.58 8.92
N VAL A 46 5.31 11.48 9.32
CA VAL A 46 4.62 10.30 9.88
C VAL A 46 3.83 10.64 11.14
N ASP A 47 4.35 11.52 11.98
CA ASP A 47 3.74 11.88 13.27
C ASP A 47 2.48 12.76 13.13
N GLU A 48 2.21 13.27 11.93
CA GLU A 48 0.93 13.92 11.60
C GLU A 48 -0.19 12.90 11.38
N ILE A 49 0.15 11.63 11.10
CA ILE A 49 -0.82 10.54 10.93
C ILE A 49 -1.09 9.90 12.30
N ALA A 50 -2.23 10.27 12.90
CA ALA A 50 -2.58 9.81 14.24
C ALA A 50 -2.66 8.26 14.33
N GLY A 51 -1.93 7.68 15.28
CA GLY A 51 -1.98 6.24 15.58
C GLY A 51 -1.01 5.37 14.78
N VAL A 52 -0.16 5.97 13.93
CA VAL A 52 0.97 5.23 13.34
C VAL A 52 1.95 4.81 14.44
N GLN A 53 2.36 3.56 14.38
CA GLN A 53 3.43 3.00 15.20
C GLN A 53 4.70 2.86 14.37
N THR A 54 5.85 3.19 14.97
CA THR A 54 7.17 3.08 14.34
C THR A 54 8.02 2.02 15.04
N PHE A 55 8.81 1.30 14.26
CA PHE A 55 9.64 0.18 14.69
C PHE A 55 11.10 0.38 14.25
N GLY A 56 12.01 -0.46 14.74
CA GLY A 56 13.46 -0.27 14.59
C GLY A 56 14.19 -1.45 13.95
N TYR A 57 13.63 -2.05 12.89
CA TYR A 57 14.34 -3.06 12.11
C TYR A 57 15.52 -2.43 11.35
N ALA A 58 16.63 -3.16 11.31
CA ALA A 58 17.83 -2.79 10.55
C ALA A 58 17.53 -2.71 9.03
N ALA A 59 18.46 -2.17 8.23
CA ALA A 59 18.34 -2.24 6.77
C ALA A 59 18.15 -3.70 6.31
N GLY A 60 17.22 -3.95 5.38
CA GLY A 60 16.57 -5.25 5.13
C GLY A 60 17.40 -6.37 4.50
N GLN A 61 18.72 -6.35 4.64
CA GLN A 61 19.62 -7.29 3.94
C GLN A 61 19.66 -8.73 4.51
N GLU A 62 18.72 -9.10 5.39
CA GLU A 62 18.65 -10.45 5.98
C GLU A 62 17.65 -11.33 5.23
N HIS A 63 18.03 -11.74 4.02
CA HIS A 63 17.22 -12.68 3.23
C HIS A 63 17.34 -14.12 3.75
N VAL A 64 16.21 -14.77 4.00
CA VAL A 64 16.08 -16.12 4.54
C VAL A 64 15.08 -16.94 3.72
N THR A 65 15.29 -18.25 3.64
CA THR A 65 14.34 -19.17 2.97
C THR A 65 13.49 -19.97 3.95
N THR A 66 13.72 -19.76 5.25
CA THR A 66 13.03 -20.44 6.35
C THR A 66 11.88 -19.59 6.88
N PRO A 67 10.86 -20.20 7.52
CA PRO A 67 9.81 -19.46 8.20
C PRO A 67 10.35 -18.49 9.26
N VAL A 68 9.79 -17.29 9.30
CA VAL A 68 10.14 -16.24 10.28
C VAL A 68 8.99 -16.04 11.26
N THR A 69 9.33 -15.93 12.55
CA THR A 69 8.36 -15.49 13.58
C THR A 69 8.52 -14.00 13.79
N TYR A 70 7.50 -13.22 13.42
CA TYR A 70 7.49 -11.78 13.58
C TYR A 70 6.83 -11.36 14.90
N GLU A 71 7.24 -10.20 15.42
CA GLU A 71 6.64 -9.61 16.63
C GLU A 71 5.30 -8.93 16.32
N GLN A 72 5.21 -8.24 15.17
CA GLN A 72 3.97 -7.62 14.71
C GLN A 72 3.18 -8.56 13.79
N SER A 73 1.87 -8.42 13.84
CA SER A 73 0.94 -9.10 12.94
C SER A 73 -0.03 -8.06 12.35
N PRO A 74 0.03 -7.79 11.03
CA PRO A 74 1.06 -8.23 10.09
C PRO A 74 2.45 -7.60 10.39
N PRO A 75 3.55 -8.17 9.87
CA PRO A 75 4.92 -7.69 10.05
C PRO A 75 5.21 -6.40 9.27
N VAL A 76 6.20 -5.66 9.75
CA VAL A 76 6.60 -4.35 9.20
C VAL A 76 8.07 -4.28 8.81
N GLY A 77 8.78 -5.41 8.81
CA GLY A 77 10.22 -5.47 8.56
C GLY A 77 10.87 -6.69 9.17
N GLY A 78 12.20 -6.75 9.07
CA GLY A 78 13.03 -7.84 9.60
C GLY A 78 13.42 -8.88 8.55
N PRO A 79 13.91 -10.06 8.97
CA PRO A 79 14.32 -11.13 8.06
C PRO A 79 13.17 -11.55 7.16
N HIS A 80 13.43 -11.80 5.88
CA HIS A 80 12.36 -12.02 4.91
C HIS A 80 12.87 -12.79 3.67
N ASP A 81 12.00 -13.18 2.74
CA ASP A 81 12.38 -14.04 1.62
C ASP A 81 13.24 -13.30 0.60
N GLY A 82 14.04 -13.99 -0.22
CA GLY A 82 14.71 -13.33 -1.35
C GLY A 82 13.77 -13.01 -2.53
N GLU A 83 12.58 -13.60 -2.56
CA GLU A 83 11.52 -13.31 -3.53
C GLU A 83 10.48 -12.35 -2.92
N TRP A 84 10.21 -11.21 -3.56
CA TRP A 84 9.16 -10.28 -3.11
C TRP A 84 7.78 -10.65 -3.67
N ALA A 85 6.73 -10.29 -2.93
CA ALA A 85 5.39 -10.26 -3.49
C ALA A 85 5.26 -9.07 -4.46
N ASP A 86 4.54 -9.24 -5.57
CA ASP A 86 4.26 -8.13 -6.47
C ASP A 86 3.50 -7.02 -5.73
N CYS A 87 3.99 -5.79 -5.88
CA CYS A 87 3.44 -4.57 -5.29
C CYS A 87 3.13 -3.50 -6.34
N THR A 88 2.78 -3.90 -7.56
CA THR A 88 2.42 -2.98 -8.67
C THR A 88 0.95 -2.58 -8.68
N GLY A 89 0.33 -2.65 -7.50
CA GLY A 89 -1.10 -2.50 -7.29
C GLY A 89 -1.88 -3.81 -7.25
N THR A 90 -1.20 -4.89 -6.88
CA THR A 90 -1.78 -6.23 -6.91
C THR A 90 -2.77 -6.44 -5.76
N VAL A 91 -3.95 -6.94 -6.15
CA VAL A 91 -4.99 -7.43 -5.25
C VAL A 91 -4.86 -8.95 -5.14
N TYR A 92 -4.43 -9.43 -3.97
CA TYR A 92 -4.38 -10.86 -3.67
C TYR A 92 -5.67 -11.30 -2.97
N ASP A 93 -6.29 -12.36 -3.47
CA ASP A 93 -7.45 -13.02 -2.86
C ASP A 93 -7.06 -14.13 -1.86
N VAL A 94 -5.76 -14.29 -1.61
CA VAL A 94 -5.15 -15.27 -0.71
C VAL A 94 -4.29 -14.60 0.37
N PRO A 95 -4.13 -15.23 1.55
CA PRO A 95 -3.24 -14.70 2.58
C PRO A 95 -1.79 -14.90 2.15
N VAL A 96 -1.21 -13.84 1.60
CA VAL A 96 0.17 -13.80 1.10
C VAL A 96 1.14 -14.22 2.19
N ARG A 97 2.15 -15.01 1.82
CA ARG A 97 3.24 -15.39 2.71
C ARG A 97 3.98 -14.16 3.23
N GLN A 98 4.10 -14.07 4.56
CA GLN A 98 4.57 -12.89 5.28
C GLN A 98 5.96 -12.44 4.84
N GLU A 99 6.89 -13.38 4.69
CA GLU A 99 8.27 -13.09 4.30
C GLU A 99 8.39 -12.50 2.88
N ASN A 100 7.47 -12.85 1.97
CA ASN A 100 7.46 -12.28 0.63
C ASN A 100 6.86 -10.86 0.64
N ALA A 101 5.85 -10.63 1.48
CA ALA A 101 5.27 -9.30 1.67
C ALA A 101 6.24 -8.33 2.35
N VAL A 102 7.03 -8.79 3.34
CA VAL A 102 8.05 -7.98 4.01
C VAL A 102 9.15 -7.54 3.04
N HIS A 103 9.55 -8.38 2.07
CA HIS A 103 10.47 -7.96 1.02
C HIS A 103 9.88 -6.80 0.19
N SER A 104 8.59 -6.85 -0.15
CA SER A 104 7.94 -5.74 -0.85
C SER A 104 8.02 -4.43 -0.04
N LEU A 105 7.92 -4.52 1.30
CA LEU A 105 8.15 -3.35 2.17
C LEU A 105 9.60 -2.85 2.10
N GLU A 106 10.58 -3.74 1.95
CA GLU A 106 11.99 -3.37 1.73
C GLU A 106 12.14 -2.54 0.43
N HIS A 107 11.31 -2.80 -0.58
CA HIS A 107 11.27 -2.06 -1.84
C HIS A 107 10.44 -0.76 -1.78
N GLY A 108 9.92 -0.41 -0.61
CA GLY A 108 9.14 0.82 -0.41
C GLY A 108 7.65 0.65 -0.65
N ALA A 109 7.14 -0.59 -0.60
CA ALA A 109 5.72 -0.83 -0.73
C ALA A 109 4.93 -0.44 0.54
N VAL A 110 3.65 -0.17 0.33
CA VAL A 110 2.61 -0.21 1.36
C VAL A 110 1.78 -1.47 1.15
N TRP A 111 1.74 -2.32 2.17
CA TRP A 111 0.89 -3.49 2.21
C TRP A 111 -0.37 -3.21 3.03
N ILE A 112 -1.52 -3.27 2.37
CA ILE A 112 -2.84 -3.13 2.97
C ILE A 112 -3.38 -4.52 3.29
N THR A 113 -3.77 -4.77 4.53
CA THR A 113 -4.33 -6.04 4.98
C THR A 113 -5.68 -5.85 5.65
N TYR A 114 -6.54 -6.85 5.51
CA TYR A 114 -7.86 -6.86 6.11
C TYR A 114 -8.19 -8.22 6.74
N ASP A 115 -9.02 -8.22 7.78
CA ASP A 115 -9.63 -9.45 8.28
C ASP A 115 -10.80 -9.83 7.38
N PRO A 116 -10.73 -10.92 6.59
CA PRO A 116 -11.81 -11.33 5.69
C PRO A 116 -13.09 -11.77 6.43
N ALA A 117 -13.05 -11.98 7.74
CA ALA A 117 -14.24 -12.23 8.54
C ALA A 117 -15.03 -10.94 8.86
N VAL A 118 -14.42 -9.77 8.69
CA VAL A 118 -14.98 -8.46 9.08
C VAL A 118 -15.15 -7.54 7.87
N VAL A 119 -14.17 -7.50 6.97
CA VAL A 119 -14.13 -6.58 5.83
C VAL A 119 -14.51 -7.32 4.54
N SER A 120 -15.56 -6.83 3.86
CA SER A 120 -16.05 -7.38 2.59
C SER A 120 -16.93 -6.35 1.87
N GLY A 121 -17.32 -6.63 0.62
CA GLY A 121 -18.18 -5.75 -0.17
C GLY A 121 -17.54 -4.38 -0.40
N ASP A 122 -18.34 -3.32 -0.31
CA ASP A 122 -17.91 -1.93 -0.56
C ASP A 122 -16.65 -1.54 0.23
N ALA A 123 -16.48 -2.01 1.46
CA ALA A 123 -15.29 -1.73 2.26
C ALA A 123 -14.02 -2.35 1.66
N LEU A 124 -14.12 -3.58 1.13
CA LEU A 124 -13.01 -4.22 0.42
C LEU A 124 -12.76 -3.52 -0.92
N ASP A 125 -13.81 -3.14 -1.65
CA ASP A 125 -13.68 -2.40 -2.90
C ASP A 125 -12.90 -1.09 -2.69
N THR A 126 -13.20 -0.35 -1.61
CA THR A 126 -12.42 0.84 -1.21
C THR A 126 -10.94 0.52 -0.98
N LEU A 127 -10.62 -0.56 -0.25
CA LEU A 127 -9.21 -0.95 -0.03
C LEU A 127 -8.51 -1.35 -1.32
N THR A 128 -9.20 -2.04 -2.23
CA THR A 128 -8.62 -2.39 -3.54
C THR A 128 -8.37 -1.15 -4.40
N ALA A 129 -9.20 -0.11 -4.30
CA ALA A 129 -8.97 1.15 -5.00
C ALA A 129 -7.71 1.86 -4.49
N PHE A 130 -7.46 1.87 -3.17
CA PHE A 130 -6.21 2.41 -2.62
C PHE A 130 -4.97 1.65 -3.10
N ALA A 131 -5.11 0.36 -3.40
CA ALA A 131 -4.03 -0.45 -3.90
C ALA A 131 -3.75 -0.26 -5.39
N ASP A 132 -4.58 0.42 -6.21
CA ASP A 132 -4.39 0.53 -7.67
C ASP A 132 -3.15 1.34 -8.11
N GLU A 133 -2.31 1.78 -7.16
CA GLU A 133 -1.04 2.45 -7.43
C GLU A 133 0.15 1.49 -7.30
N SER A 134 1.16 1.67 -8.16
CA SER A 134 2.45 0.99 -8.00
C SER A 134 3.09 1.37 -6.67
N GLY A 135 3.68 0.39 -6.00
CA GLY A 135 4.17 0.49 -4.63
C GLY A 135 3.11 0.11 -3.60
N ARG A 136 1.95 -0.40 -4.01
CA ARG A 136 0.89 -0.84 -3.10
C ARG A 136 0.44 -2.25 -3.44
N MET A 137 -0.10 -2.93 -2.43
CA MET A 137 -0.76 -4.21 -2.59
C MET A 137 -1.78 -4.43 -1.48
N VAL A 138 -2.77 -5.27 -1.74
CA VAL A 138 -3.78 -5.66 -0.73
C VAL A 138 -3.91 -7.17 -0.64
N SER A 139 -4.06 -7.70 0.58
CA SER A 139 -4.36 -9.12 0.78
C SER A 139 -5.14 -9.38 2.07
N PRO A 140 -5.92 -10.48 2.16
CA PRO A 140 -6.50 -10.90 3.44
C PRO A 140 -5.42 -11.36 4.42
N ASN A 141 -5.57 -11.04 5.70
CA ASN A 141 -4.74 -11.57 6.78
C ASN A 141 -5.64 -12.06 7.93
N PRO A 142 -6.12 -13.31 7.88
CA PRO A 142 -7.07 -13.84 8.86
C PRO A 142 -6.54 -13.78 10.29
N GLY A 143 -7.36 -13.25 11.21
CA GLY A 143 -7.04 -13.21 12.63
C GLY A 143 -6.11 -12.07 13.05
N GLN A 144 -5.91 -11.05 12.20
CA GLN A 144 -5.33 -9.77 12.65
C GLN A 144 -6.20 -9.12 13.75
N ASP A 145 -5.55 -8.32 14.58
CA ASP A 145 -6.12 -7.71 15.78
C ASP A 145 -6.91 -6.40 15.51
N SER A 146 -7.03 -6.00 14.25
CA SER A 146 -7.81 -4.84 13.80
C SER A 146 -8.45 -5.16 12.44
N PRO A 147 -9.65 -4.64 12.10
CA PRO A 147 -10.30 -4.92 10.82
C PRO A 147 -9.40 -4.65 9.61
N ILE A 148 -8.60 -3.58 9.66
CA ILE A 148 -7.71 -3.16 8.58
C ILE A 148 -6.36 -2.74 9.18
N SER A 149 -5.26 -3.12 8.54
CA SER A 149 -3.93 -2.65 8.89
C SER A 149 -3.12 -2.30 7.64
N LEU A 150 -2.29 -1.27 7.73
CA LEU A 150 -1.34 -0.89 6.69
C LEU A 150 0.09 -1.04 7.22
N GLN A 151 0.97 -1.59 6.40
CA GLN A 151 2.37 -1.83 6.71
C GLN A 151 3.25 -1.13 5.67
N SER A 152 4.26 -0.43 6.14
CA SER A 152 5.44 -0.04 5.37
C SER A 152 6.66 -0.42 6.20
N TRP A 153 7.86 -0.37 5.63
CA TRP A 153 9.06 -0.71 6.39
C TRP A 153 9.14 0.14 7.67
N ASN A 154 9.22 -0.51 8.82
CA ASN A 154 9.19 0.09 10.16
C ASN A 154 7.94 0.88 10.54
N HIS A 155 6.83 0.80 9.80
CA HIS A 155 5.63 1.59 10.08
C HIS A 155 4.35 0.75 10.02
N GLN A 156 3.45 0.95 11.00
CA GLN A 156 2.14 0.30 11.03
C GLN A 156 1.03 1.29 11.34
N LEU A 157 -0.06 1.21 10.59
CA LEU A 157 -1.34 1.81 10.93
C LEU A 157 -2.39 0.70 11.11
N LYS A 158 -3.27 0.87 12.10
CA LYS A 158 -4.43 0.00 12.35
C LYS A 158 -5.69 0.86 12.46
N VAL A 159 -6.73 0.49 11.72
CA VAL A 159 -7.99 1.24 11.63
C VAL A 159 -9.19 0.30 11.59
N ASP A 160 -10.33 0.82 12.04
CA ASP A 160 -11.56 0.03 12.16
C ASP A 160 -12.47 0.09 10.92
N SER A 161 -12.23 1.04 10.01
CA SER A 161 -13.09 1.31 8.85
C SER A 161 -12.27 1.65 7.60
N ALA A 162 -12.79 1.25 6.43
CA ALA A 162 -12.20 1.57 5.12
C ALA A 162 -12.39 3.06 4.73
N ASP A 163 -13.29 3.76 5.41
CA ASP A 163 -13.52 5.21 5.20
C ASP A 163 -12.58 6.08 6.06
N ASP A 164 -11.63 5.47 6.78
CA ASP A 164 -10.71 6.22 7.64
C ASP A 164 -9.70 6.99 6.77
N PRO A 165 -9.65 8.34 6.85
CA PRO A 165 -8.78 9.15 5.98
C PRO A 165 -7.29 8.84 6.18
N ARG A 166 -6.92 8.24 7.33
CA ARG A 166 -5.53 7.85 7.60
C ARG A 166 -5.03 6.75 6.67
N ILE A 167 -5.92 5.98 6.04
CA ILE A 167 -5.54 4.97 5.03
C ILE A 167 -4.87 5.66 3.84
N GLU A 168 -5.52 6.68 3.27
CA GLU A 168 -4.99 7.49 2.18
C GLU A 168 -3.70 8.20 2.60
N GLN A 169 -3.72 8.87 3.76
CA GLN A 169 -2.55 9.58 4.30
C GLN A 169 -1.33 8.67 4.43
N PHE A 170 -1.51 7.47 4.99
CA PHE A 170 -0.43 6.50 5.17
C PHE A 170 0.07 5.96 3.83
N ALA A 171 -0.85 5.58 2.94
CA ALA A 171 -0.51 5.03 1.64
C ALA A 171 0.25 6.06 0.79
N ASP A 172 -0.26 7.29 0.69
CA ASP A 172 0.35 8.37 -0.09
C ASP A 172 1.71 8.79 0.47
N PHE A 173 1.83 8.87 1.80
CA PHE A 173 3.05 9.36 2.43
C PHE A 173 4.19 8.35 2.44
N LEU A 174 3.90 7.06 2.61
CA LEU A 174 4.93 6.03 2.81
C LEU A 174 5.29 5.27 1.53
N THR A 175 4.41 5.23 0.53
CA THR A 175 4.72 4.57 -0.75
C THR A 175 5.94 5.22 -1.40
N TYR A 176 7.00 4.44 -1.60
CA TYR A 176 8.28 4.88 -2.16
C TYR A 176 8.92 6.12 -1.51
N ASN A 177 8.59 6.41 -0.25
CA ASN A 177 9.24 7.49 0.48
C ASN A 177 10.66 7.08 0.90
N GLN A 178 11.68 7.57 0.17
CA GLN A 178 13.08 7.12 0.26
C GLN A 178 13.74 7.31 1.63
N GLU A 179 13.10 8.05 2.54
CA GLU A 179 13.53 8.15 3.93
C GLU A 179 13.27 6.86 4.73
N PHE A 180 12.24 6.09 4.37
CA PHE A 180 11.66 5.09 5.26
C PHE A 180 11.81 3.64 4.81
N TYR A 181 12.38 3.36 3.63
CA TYR A 181 12.64 1.98 3.18
C TYR A 181 14.10 1.75 2.76
N PRO A 182 14.61 0.50 2.88
CA PRO A 182 16.04 0.23 2.70
C PRO A 182 16.53 0.22 1.25
N GLU A 183 15.70 -0.11 0.26
CA GLU A 183 16.16 -0.28 -1.14
C GLU A 183 15.50 0.67 -2.17
N PRO A 184 15.79 1.99 -2.12
CA PRO A 184 15.35 2.94 -3.13
C PRO A 184 15.64 2.52 -4.57
N GLY A 185 14.58 2.38 -5.37
CA GLY A 185 14.64 2.04 -6.79
C GLY A 185 14.57 0.55 -7.11
N ALA A 186 14.41 -0.33 -6.11
CA ALA A 186 14.09 -1.73 -6.33
C ALA A 186 12.72 -1.91 -7.01
N SER A 187 12.55 -3.01 -7.76
CA SER A 187 11.33 -3.25 -8.54
C SER A 187 10.20 -3.77 -7.65
N CYS A 188 8.99 -3.26 -7.83
CA CYS A 188 7.78 -3.89 -7.31
C CYS A 188 7.22 -4.99 -8.21
N GLU A 189 7.60 -5.03 -9.49
CA GLU A 189 7.03 -5.96 -10.47
C GLU A 189 7.57 -7.37 -10.26
N ASN A 190 6.67 -8.33 -10.02
CA ASN A 190 6.96 -9.75 -9.96
C ASN A 190 5.83 -10.57 -10.61
N PRO A 191 5.86 -10.76 -11.95
CA PRO A 191 4.81 -11.49 -12.67
C PRO A 191 4.69 -12.96 -12.26
N GLN A 192 5.78 -13.56 -11.76
CA GLN A 192 5.75 -14.92 -11.25
C GLN A 192 4.87 -15.02 -10.00
N PHE A 193 5.05 -14.09 -9.06
CA PHE A 193 4.28 -14.07 -7.81
C PHE A 193 2.80 -13.75 -8.04
N ILE A 194 2.47 -12.94 -9.05
CA ILE A 194 1.07 -12.76 -9.49
C ILE A 194 0.48 -14.09 -9.97
N SER A 195 1.22 -14.83 -10.81
CA SER A 195 0.71 -16.06 -11.44
C SER A 195 0.61 -17.25 -10.49
N ASP A 196 1.44 -17.27 -9.45
CA ASP A 196 1.54 -18.30 -8.44
C ASP A 196 1.91 -17.60 -7.12
N PRO A 197 0.95 -17.10 -6.33
CA PRO A 197 1.26 -16.46 -5.06
C PRO A 197 1.59 -17.51 -3.99
N LEU A 198 2.64 -17.28 -3.21
CA LEU A 198 2.90 -18.08 -2.00
C LEU A 198 1.98 -17.61 -0.88
N VAL A 199 1.41 -18.55 -0.15
CA VAL A 199 0.50 -18.27 0.97
C VAL A 199 1.14 -18.57 2.32
N VAL A 200 0.55 -18.04 3.39
CA VAL A 200 0.96 -18.36 4.77
C VAL A 200 1.03 -19.87 4.96
N GLY A 201 2.21 -20.36 5.36
CA GLY A 201 2.50 -21.78 5.58
C GLY A 201 3.28 -22.45 4.44
N ASP A 202 3.37 -21.84 3.27
CA ASP A 202 4.22 -22.32 2.19
C ASP A 202 5.71 -22.14 2.50
N GLY A 203 6.55 -23.00 1.90
CA GLY A 203 7.99 -22.85 1.92
C GLY A 203 8.49 -21.89 0.83
N SER A 204 9.66 -21.30 1.05
CA SER A 204 10.34 -20.48 0.04
C SER A 204 10.64 -21.29 -1.22
N ARG A 205 10.40 -20.69 -2.41
CA ARG A 205 10.89 -21.24 -3.68
C ARG A 205 12.42 -21.31 -3.74
N GLY A 206 13.10 -20.41 -3.02
CA GLY A 206 14.56 -20.36 -2.93
C GLY A 206 15.17 -21.48 -2.07
N ALA A 207 14.38 -22.16 -1.23
CA ALA A 207 14.88 -23.20 -0.32
C ALA A 207 15.59 -24.36 -1.05
N GLY A 208 15.11 -24.72 -2.25
CA GLY A 208 15.74 -25.77 -3.08
C GLY A 208 17.06 -25.34 -3.72
N SER A 209 17.26 -24.04 -3.94
CA SER A 209 18.46 -23.49 -4.60
C SER A 209 19.65 -23.35 -3.64
N MET A 210 19.42 -23.33 -2.32
CA MET A 210 20.45 -23.18 -1.30
C MET A 210 21.15 -24.50 -0.94
N THR A 211 20.68 -25.66 -1.44
CA THR A 211 21.22 -26.98 -1.07
C THR A 211 22.43 -27.46 -1.90
N THR A 212 22.99 -26.65 -2.80
CA THR A 212 24.06 -27.12 -3.72
C THR A 212 25.49 -26.64 -3.47
N ASP A 213 25.81 -25.83 -2.46
CA ASP A 213 27.21 -25.43 -2.23
C ASP A 213 27.79 -25.85 -0.87
N ALA A 214 28.78 -26.75 -0.97
CA ALA A 214 29.99 -27.01 -0.18
C ALA A 214 30.11 -26.57 1.31
N PRO A 215 30.81 -27.36 2.15
CA PRO A 215 30.86 -27.16 3.59
C PRO A 215 31.57 -25.85 3.98
N THR A 216 30.84 -24.97 4.67
CA THR A 216 31.43 -23.80 5.33
C THR A 216 32.07 -24.23 6.66
N THR A 217 33.37 -23.99 6.76
CA THR A 217 34.17 -24.13 7.98
C THR A 217 33.60 -23.26 9.11
N PRO A 218 33.45 -23.76 10.35
CA PRO A 218 32.89 -22.99 11.45
C PRO A 218 33.91 -21.98 11.99
N THR A 219 33.56 -20.70 11.99
CA THR A 219 34.32 -19.66 12.72
C THR A 219 33.91 -19.67 14.19
N ALA A 220 34.91 -19.72 15.06
CA ALA A 220 34.83 -19.81 16.51
C ALA A 220 34.09 -18.64 17.17
N GLY A 221 33.39 -18.96 18.27
CA GLY A 221 32.50 -18.07 19.00
C GLY A 221 33.18 -16.94 19.79
N ALA A 222 32.37 -15.93 20.10
CA ALA A 222 32.74 -14.85 21.00
C ALA A 222 32.57 -15.30 22.46
N GLU A 223 33.67 -15.29 23.20
CA GLU A 223 33.68 -15.46 24.65
C GLU A 223 33.06 -14.23 25.34
N THR A 224 32.18 -14.48 26.30
CA THR A 224 31.75 -13.50 27.30
C THR A 224 32.77 -13.42 28.42
N GLY A 225 33.34 -12.23 28.66
CA GLY A 225 34.24 -11.99 29.79
C GLY A 225 33.87 -10.71 30.56
N ALA A 226 33.40 -10.90 31.80
CA ALA A 226 33.48 -9.94 32.91
C ALA A 226 33.22 -10.72 34.22
N PRO A 227 33.67 -10.23 35.40
CA PRO A 227 34.31 -8.94 35.69
C PRO A 227 35.83 -8.99 35.92
#